data_AF-A0A9D6IWC4-F1
#
_entry.id   AF-A0A9D6IWC4-F1
#
_cell.length_a   1.000
_cell.length_b   1.000
_cell.length_c   1.000
_cell.angle_alpha   90.00
_cell.angle_beta   90.00
_cell.angle_gamma   90.00
#
_symmetry.space_group_name_H-M   'P 1'
#
loop_
_entity.id
_entity.type
_entity.pdbx_description
1 polymer ?
#
loop_
_entity_poly.entity_id
_entity_poly.type
_entity_poly.pdbx_seq_one_letter_code
_entity_poly.pdbx_strand_id
1 'polypeptide(L)'
;MYIRTKEEALGAMAEVLALPERTQQIIQMSVKIMLCLEPEPRQFLADGMDTLIHDGLDYMRRKRQEALAELQQDSPTAILLVDTTRDDLLERVGTALDALRMAGVAMDVFRDLRGTCPSWKIGRAILTDEAAVRDAMVRGVRGQGGPEGERAKTQLLELIRNSAPDWEESAAAIRALCADATLTPFRGEQEKGLADDDEVLFAVLAMADDRAKLTLDLLASGRGEALEYVGEVRKRIDLLQDLQEREA
;
A
#
# COMPACT_ATOMS: atom_id res chain seq x y z
N MET A 1 24.46 16.00 -11.12
CA MET A 1 24.62 14.57 -10.78
C MET A 1 23.32 13.87 -11.17
N TYR A 2 23.40 12.80 -11.96
CA TYR A 2 22.22 12.06 -12.41
C TYR A 2 21.88 10.96 -11.40
N ILE A 3 20.60 10.70 -11.19
CA ILE A 3 20.10 9.61 -10.36
C ILE A 3 19.86 8.42 -11.27
N ARG A 4 20.51 7.30 -10.95
CA ARG A 4 20.48 6.05 -11.72
C ARG A 4 20.07 4.87 -10.88
N THR A 5 20.19 4.97 -9.56
CA THR A 5 19.81 3.89 -8.65
C THR A 5 18.75 4.34 -7.66
N LYS A 6 18.03 3.36 -7.11
CA LYS A 6 17.06 3.61 -6.04
C LYS A 6 17.73 4.15 -4.77
N GLU A 7 18.99 3.82 -4.51
CA GLU A 7 19.74 4.39 -3.38
C GLU A 7 20.06 5.87 -3.56
N GLU A 8 20.45 6.26 -4.77
CA GLU A 8 20.67 7.68 -5.11
C GLU A 8 19.36 8.47 -5.06
N ALA A 9 18.24 7.85 -5.46
CA ALA A 9 16.90 8.43 -5.34
C ALA A 9 16.49 8.62 -3.87
N LEU A 10 16.75 7.63 -3.02
CA LEU A 10 16.53 7.74 -1.57
C LEU A 10 17.37 8.86 -0.96
N GLY A 11 18.67 8.95 -1.30
CA GLY A 11 19.54 10.04 -0.85
C GLY A 11 19.05 11.41 -1.33
N ALA A 12 18.62 11.50 -2.58
CA ALA A 12 18.05 12.72 -3.15
C ALA A 12 16.74 13.13 -2.47
N MET A 13 15.85 12.17 -2.18
CA MET A 13 14.65 12.42 -1.41
C MET A 13 15.00 12.89 0.01
N ALA A 14 16.06 12.36 0.62
CA ALA A 14 16.51 12.82 1.92
C ALA A 14 17.00 14.25 1.93
N GLU A 15 17.81 14.64 0.95
CA GLU A 15 18.22 16.02 0.74
C GLU A 15 17.02 16.95 0.54
N VAL A 16 16.03 16.51 -0.24
CA VAL A 16 14.80 17.26 -0.47
C VAL A 16 14.03 17.44 0.84
N LEU A 17 13.76 16.37 1.58
CA LEU A 17 13.00 16.42 2.84
C LEU A 17 13.72 17.21 3.93
N ALA A 18 15.05 17.31 3.89
CA ALA A 18 15.85 18.14 4.79
C ALA A 18 15.63 19.65 4.61
N LEU A 19 15.05 20.08 3.49
CA LEU A 19 14.72 21.50 3.27
C LEU A 19 13.62 21.97 4.22
N PRO A 20 13.71 23.21 4.73
CA PRO A 20 12.81 23.71 5.76
C PRO A 20 11.41 24.02 5.25
N GLU A 21 11.27 24.43 3.99
CA GLU A 21 10.00 24.90 3.41
C GLU A 21 9.45 23.92 2.38
N ARG A 22 8.15 23.61 2.48
CA ARG A 22 7.46 22.66 1.58
C ARG A 22 7.55 23.07 0.10
N THR A 23 7.49 24.36 -0.21
CA THR A 23 7.69 24.87 -1.58
C THR A 23 9.08 24.54 -2.11
N GLN A 24 10.11 24.64 -1.28
CA GLN A 24 11.48 24.29 -1.66
C GLN A 24 11.64 22.78 -1.85
N GLN A 25 10.96 21.98 -1.00
CA GLN A 25 10.92 20.53 -1.14
C GLN A 25 10.30 20.12 -2.48
N ILE A 26 9.14 20.69 -2.84
CA ILE A 26 8.46 20.40 -4.11
C ILE A 26 9.35 20.76 -5.30
N ILE A 27 9.92 21.97 -5.31
CA ILE A 27 10.81 22.43 -6.38
C ILE A 27 12.02 21.50 -6.53
N GLN A 28 12.66 21.16 -5.41
CA GLN A 28 13.85 20.30 -5.45
C GLN A 28 13.49 18.87 -5.82
N MET A 29 12.34 18.34 -5.40
CA MET A 29 11.88 17.02 -5.83
C MET A 29 11.66 16.97 -7.34
N SER A 30 11.03 18.00 -7.92
CA SER A 30 10.86 18.11 -9.39
C SER A 30 12.21 18.08 -10.11
N VAL A 31 13.20 18.79 -9.59
CA VAL A 31 14.57 18.79 -10.14
C VAL A 31 15.20 17.40 -10.05
N LYS A 32 15.06 16.69 -8.92
CA LYS A 32 15.62 15.34 -8.75
C LYS A 32 14.96 14.32 -9.68
N ILE A 33 13.64 14.41 -9.90
CA ILE A 33 12.90 13.58 -10.88
C ILE A 33 13.43 13.81 -12.30
N MET A 34 13.59 15.08 -12.71
CA MET A 34 14.13 15.43 -14.02
C MET A 34 15.59 14.96 -14.22
N LEU A 35 16.34 14.83 -13.13
CA LEU A 35 17.71 14.31 -13.13
C LEU A 35 17.78 12.77 -13.00
N CYS A 36 16.64 12.10 -12.83
CA CYS A 36 16.56 10.65 -12.77
C CYS A 36 16.34 10.09 -14.16
N LEU A 37 17.25 9.24 -14.64
CA LEU A 37 17.19 8.69 -16.00
C LEU A 37 16.49 7.33 -16.06
N GLU A 38 16.56 6.57 -14.97
CA GLU A 38 16.00 5.23 -14.86
C GLU A 38 14.52 5.27 -14.43
N PRO A 39 13.64 4.38 -14.97
CA PRO A 39 12.20 4.40 -14.69
C PRO A 39 11.86 4.14 -13.23
N GLU A 40 12.40 3.08 -12.62
CA GLU A 40 12.05 2.66 -11.26
C GLU A 40 12.42 3.72 -10.20
N PRO A 41 13.65 4.28 -10.16
CA PRO A 41 13.99 5.33 -9.20
C PRO A 41 13.28 6.65 -9.49
N ARG A 42 12.91 6.92 -10.76
CA ARG A 42 12.12 8.10 -11.13
C ARG A 42 10.70 7.98 -10.60
N GLN A 43 10.09 6.81 -10.73
CA GLN A 43 8.76 6.53 -10.18
C GLN A 43 8.77 6.73 -8.67
N PHE A 44 9.78 6.19 -7.97
CA PHE A 44 9.94 6.39 -6.52
C PHE A 44 9.99 7.88 -6.13
N LEU A 45 10.75 8.71 -6.85
CA LEU A 45 10.84 10.15 -6.59
C LEU A 45 9.53 10.88 -6.93
N ALA A 46 8.83 10.45 -7.99
CA ALA A 46 7.52 10.98 -8.36
C ALA A 46 6.49 10.67 -7.27
N ASP A 47 6.43 9.44 -6.77
CA ASP A 47 5.56 9.05 -5.67
C ASP A 47 5.88 9.85 -4.39
N GLY A 48 7.17 10.10 -4.13
CA GLY A 48 7.63 10.99 -3.06
C GLY A 48 7.22 12.46 -3.24
N MET A 49 7.31 12.99 -4.47
CA MET A 49 6.83 14.34 -4.81
C MET A 49 5.32 14.46 -4.64
N ASP A 50 4.58 13.46 -5.08
CA ASP A 50 3.13 13.43 -4.97
C ASP A 50 2.69 13.36 -3.52
N THR A 51 3.39 12.59 -2.68
CA THR A 51 3.20 12.59 -1.23
C THR A 51 3.43 13.99 -0.62
N LEU A 52 4.43 14.72 -1.13
CA LEU A 52 4.73 16.09 -0.71
C LEU A 52 3.72 17.13 -1.20
N ILE A 53 3.05 16.91 -2.33
CA ILE A 53 2.09 17.87 -2.89
C ILE A 53 0.67 17.59 -2.39
N HIS A 54 0.30 16.32 -2.16
CA HIS A 54 -1.10 15.91 -2.07
C HIS A 54 -1.50 15.13 -0.81
N ASP A 55 -0.72 15.25 0.26
CA ASP A 55 -1.11 14.80 1.61
C ASP A 55 -1.31 13.29 1.82
N GLY A 56 -0.70 12.42 1.00
CA GLY A 56 -0.54 10.98 1.32
C GLY A 56 -1.67 10.08 0.78
N LEU A 57 -2.40 9.33 1.63
CA LEU A 57 -3.43 8.36 1.17
C LEU A 57 -4.56 9.02 0.38
N ASP A 58 -4.97 10.24 0.75
CA ASP A 58 -6.04 10.95 0.05
C ASP A 58 -5.69 11.27 -1.41
N TYR A 59 -4.40 11.44 -1.73
CA TYR A 59 -3.93 11.57 -3.10
C TYR A 59 -4.10 10.27 -3.88
N MET A 60 -3.62 9.16 -3.33
CA MET A 60 -3.69 7.85 -3.98
C MET A 60 -5.14 7.44 -4.21
N ARG A 61 -6.02 7.75 -3.25
CA ARG A 61 -7.48 7.65 -3.40
C ARG A 61 -8.00 8.48 -4.57
N ARG A 62 -7.65 9.77 -4.66
CA ARG A 62 -8.12 10.64 -5.74
C ARG A 62 -7.65 10.16 -7.11
N LYS A 63 -6.36 9.82 -7.26
CA LYS A 63 -5.80 9.30 -8.52
C LYS A 63 -6.52 8.01 -8.97
N ARG A 64 -6.77 7.10 -8.03
CA ARG A 64 -7.56 5.88 -8.29
C ARG A 64 -9.01 6.19 -8.70
N GLN A 65 -9.64 7.19 -8.09
CA GLN A 65 -10.99 7.63 -8.49
C GLN A 65 -11.01 8.24 -9.90
N GLU A 66 -9.98 9.01 -10.26
CA GLU A 66 -9.81 9.56 -11.62
C GLU A 66 -9.66 8.43 -12.65
N ALA A 67 -8.78 7.46 -12.40
CA ALA A 67 -8.57 6.28 -13.26
C ALA A 67 -9.86 5.46 -13.47
N LEU A 68 -10.62 5.25 -12.40
CA LEU A 68 -11.90 4.56 -12.44
C LEU A 68 -12.94 5.34 -13.26
N ALA A 69 -12.96 6.67 -13.14
CA ALA A 69 -13.88 7.52 -13.89
C ALA A 69 -13.56 7.55 -15.39
N GLU A 70 -12.29 7.52 -15.77
CA GLU A 70 -11.85 7.47 -17.18
C GLU A 70 -12.29 6.17 -17.87
N LEU A 71 -12.18 5.03 -17.18
CA LEU A 71 -12.67 3.75 -17.71
C LEU A 71 -14.17 3.68 -17.90
N GLN A 72 -14.94 4.36 -17.05
CA GLN A 72 -16.39 4.46 -17.21
C GLN A 72 -16.77 5.28 -18.46
N GLN A 73 -15.89 6.19 -18.91
CA GLN A 73 -16.12 7.01 -20.10
C GLN A 73 -15.68 6.30 -21.40
N ASP A 74 -14.58 5.55 -21.37
CA ASP A 74 -14.00 4.90 -22.56
C ASP A 74 -14.63 3.55 -22.95
N SER A 75 -15.46 2.95 -22.09
CA SER A 75 -16.19 1.72 -22.42
C SER A 75 -17.69 1.82 -22.07
N PRO A 76 -18.59 2.06 -23.03
CA PRO A 76 -20.03 2.08 -22.79
C PRO A 76 -20.62 0.67 -22.58
N THR A 77 -19.78 -0.38 -22.57
CA THR A 77 -20.23 -1.76 -22.38
C THR A 77 -19.72 -2.29 -21.04
N ALA A 78 -20.61 -2.23 -20.05
CA ALA A 78 -20.62 -3.08 -18.85
C ALA A 78 -19.44 -2.98 -17.87
N ILE A 79 -19.38 -1.87 -17.15
CA ILE A 79 -19.21 -1.96 -15.69
C ILE A 79 -20.45 -1.30 -15.05
N LEU A 80 -21.57 -2.03 -15.05
CA LEU A 80 -22.69 -1.73 -14.16
C LEU A 80 -22.27 -2.08 -12.72
N LEU A 81 -21.34 -1.31 -12.15
CA LEU A 81 -21.12 -1.22 -10.71
C LEU A 81 -22.13 -0.20 -10.18
N VAL A 82 -23.41 -0.57 -10.14
CA VAL A 82 -24.40 0.12 -9.31
C VAL A 82 -24.94 -0.91 -8.34
N ASP A 83 -24.08 -1.32 -7.43
CA ASP A 83 -24.46 -1.96 -6.19
C ASP A 83 -23.65 -1.21 -5.12
N THR A 84 -24.30 -0.33 -4.37
CA THR A 84 -23.66 0.67 -3.50
C THR A 84 -22.79 0.06 -2.38
N THR A 85 -22.92 -1.26 -2.15
CA THR A 85 -22.06 -2.07 -1.27
C THR A 85 -20.79 -2.58 -1.99
N ARG A 86 -20.77 -2.67 -3.32
CA ARG A 86 -19.61 -3.12 -4.12
C ARG A 86 -18.55 -2.03 -4.28
N ASP A 87 -18.95 -0.76 -4.29
CA ASP A 87 -18.00 0.37 -4.32
C ASP A 87 -17.25 0.54 -2.99
N ASP A 88 -17.91 0.27 -1.86
CA ASP A 88 -17.27 0.37 -0.54
C ASP A 88 -16.17 -0.70 -0.37
N LEU A 89 -16.42 -1.95 -0.80
CA LEU A 89 -15.38 -2.97 -0.76
C LEU A 89 -14.20 -2.64 -1.69
N LEU A 90 -14.47 -2.18 -2.92
CA LEU A 90 -13.42 -1.75 -3.85
C LEU A 90 -12.60 -0.59 -3.28
N GLU A 91 -13.25 0.40 -2.68
CA GLU A 91 -12.60 1.56 -2.08
C GLU A 91 -11.72 1.17 -0.88
N ARG A 92 -12.24 0.28 -0.04
CA ARG A 92 -11.52 -0.24 1.13
C ARG A 92 -10.34 -1.13 0.76
N VAL A 93 -10.45 -1.91 -0.33
CA VAL A 93 -9.35 -2.70 -0.87
C VAL A 93 -8.29 -1.79 -1.47
N GLY A 94 -8.69 -0.79 -2.25
CA GLY A 94 -7.74 0.15 -2.83
C GLY A 94 -7.01 0.98 -1.77
N THR A 95 -7.72 1.47 -0.75
CA THR A 95 -7.09 2.16 0.40
C THR A 95 -6.07 1.26 1.11
N ALA A 96 -6.34 -0.06 1.20
CA ALA A 96 -5.41 -1.01 1.77
C ALA A 96 -4.16 -1.21 0.89
N LEU A 97 -4.33 -1.31 -0.43
CA LEU A 97 -3.20 -1.39 -1.38
C LEU A 97 -2.34 -0.12 -1.33
N ASP A 98 -2.96 1.06 -1.23
CA ASP A 98 -2.27 2.34 -1.07
C ASP A 98 -1.45 2.37 0.23
N ALA A 99 -2.02 1.86 1.34
CA ALA A 99 -1.29 1.71 2.60
C ALA A 99 -0.13 0.71 2.51
N LEU A 100 -0.24 -0.38 1.74
CA LEU A 100 0.87 -1.32 1.51
C LEU A 100 2.01 -0.68 0.70
N ARG A 101 1.68 0.15 -0.28
CA ARG A 101 2.69 0.92 -1.03
C ARG A 101 3.44 1.87 -0.12
N MET A 102 2.71 2.61 0.72
CA MET A 102 3.31 3.50 1.71
C MET A 102 4.11 2.72 2.77
N ALA A 103 3.68 1.52 3.15
CA ALA A 103 4.47 0.61 3.99
C ALA A 103 5.79 0.20 3.31
N GLY A 104 5.77 -0.03 1.99
CA GLY A 104 6.98 -0.22 1.17
C GLY A 104 7.95 0.96 1.29
N VAL A 105 7.45 2.19 1.18
CA VAL A 105 8.26 3.41 1.36
C VAL A 105 8.80 3.49 2.79
N ALA A 106 7.99 3.19 3.81
CA ALA A 106 8.46 3.17 5.20
C ALA A 106 9.58 2.14 5.42
N MET A 107 9.50 0.96 4.81
CA MET A 107 10.57 -0.04 4.83
C MET A 107 11.82 0.39 4.06
N ASP A 108 11.68 1.25 3.04
CA ASP A 108 12.82 1.83 2.32
C ASP A 108 13.54 2.90 3.16
N VAL A 109 12.77 3.70 3.91
CA VAL A 109 13.28 4.67 4.88
C VAL A 109 13.98 3.97 6.05
N PHE A 110 13.37 2.92 6.58
CA PHE A 110 13.87 2.14 7.71
C PHE A 110 14.23 0.71 7.27
N ARG A 111 15.35 0.57 6.56
CA ARG A 111 15.76 -0.70 5.91
C ARG A 111 15.75 -1.93 6.82
N ASP A 112 16.06 -1.75 8.10
CA ASP A 112 16.06 -2.83 9.10
C ASP A 112 14.67 -3.46 9.32
N LEU A 113 13.60 -2.78 8.92
CA LEU A 113 12.24 -3.29 9.03
C LEU A 113 11.94 -4.40 8.02
N ARG A 114 12.60 -4.43 6.85
CA ARG A 114 12.31 -5.39 5.76
C ARG A 114 12.39 -6.87 6.18
N GLY A 115 13.17 -7.20 7.21
CA GLY A 115 13.29 -8.57 7.72
C GLY A 115 12.64 -8.80 9.08
N THR A 116 12.13 -7.75 9.73
CA THR A 116 11.67 -7.82 11.14
C THR A 116 10.21 -7.49 11.32
N CYS A 117 9.62 -6.70 10.41
CA CYS A 117 8.23 -6.30 10.49
C CYS A 117 7.53 -6.61 9.16
N PRO A 118 6.43 -7.41 9.18
CA PRO A 118 5.67 -7.66 7.97
C PRO A 118 4.92 -6.39 7.51
N SER A 119 4.82 -6.20 6.19
CA SER A 119 4.26 -5.00 5.56
C SER A 119 2.85 -4.66 6.04
N TRP A 120 1.99 -5.66 6.24
CA TRP A 120 0.61 -5.46 6.70
C TRP A 120 0.52 -4.77 8.07
N LYS A 121 1.48 -5.01 8.97
CA LYS A 121 1.50 -4.33 10.29
C LYS A 121 1.82 -2.86 10.16
N ILE A 122 2.70 -2.51 9.23
CA ILE A 122 3.03 -1.11 8.91
C ILE A 122 1.83 -0.46 8.21
N GLY A 123 1.20 -1.16 7.26
CA GLY A 123 -0.03 -0.74 6.59
C GLY A 123 -1.18 -0.46 7.58
N ARG A 124 -1.36 -1.29 8.61
CA ARG A 124 -2.31 -1.03 9.70
C ARG A 124 -2.03 0.26 10.46
N ALA A 125 -0.77 0.47 10.84
CA ALA A 125 -0.37 1.68 11.53
C ALA A 125 -0.66 2.92 10.66
N ILE A 126 -0.44 2.83 9.35
CA ILE A 126 -0.76 3.87 8.38
C ILE A 126 -2.27 4.14 8.32
N LEU A 127 -3.11 3.10 8.26
CA LEU A 127 -4.57 3.28 8.26
C LEU A 127 -5.12 3.84 9.58
N THR A 128 -4.40 3.61 10.68
CA THR A 128 -4.81 4.06 12.02
C THR A 128 -4.40 5.52 12.26
N ASP A 129 -3.15 5.87 11.94
CA ASP A 129 -2.60 7.21 12.15
C ASP A 129 -1.54 7.53 11.08
N GLU A 130 -2.03 7.83 9.88
CA GLU A 130 -1.19 8.15 8.72
C GLU A 130 -0.28 9.35 9.00
N ALA A 131 -0.79 10.36 9.70
CA ALA A 131 -0.05 11.59 10.00
C ALA A 131 1.18 11.29 10.87
N ALA A 132 1.01 10.48 11.93
CA ALA A 132 2.12 10.10 12.80
C ALA A 132 3.14 9.19 12.08
N VAL A 133 2.69 8.24 11.25
CA VAL A 133 3.62 7.40 10.47
C VAL A 133 4.41 8.24 9.48
N ARG A 134 3.76 9.18 8.79
CA ARG A 134 4.41 10.09 7.85
C ARG A 134 5.43 11.00 8.54
N ASP A 135 5.08 11.57 9.69
CA ASP A 135 5.99 12.39 10.49
C ASP A 135 7.22 11.57 10.95
N ALA A 136 7.02 10.32 11.37
CA ALA A 136 8.11 9.39 11.66
C ALA A 136 8.97 9.12 10.42
N MET A 137 8.38 8.88 9.25
CA MET A 137 9.14 8.71 8.00
C MET A 137 9.95 9.95 7.64
N VAL A 138 9.36 11.15 7.72
CA VAL A 138 10.07 12.42 7.42
C VAL A 138 11.26 12.60 8.37
N ARG A 139 11.08 12.39 9.68
CA ARG A 139 12.18 12.42 10.65
C ARG A 139 13.21 11.33 10.39
N GLY A 140 12.78 10.12 10.04
CA GLY A 140 13.65 8.99 9.70
C GLY A 140 14.56 9.31 8.52
N VAL A 141 13.99 9.93 7.49
CA VAL A 141 14.74 10.38 6.32
C VAL A 141 15.71 11.51 6.66
N ARG A 142 15.27 12.51 7.45
CA ARG A 142 16.13 13.64 7.87
C ARG A 142 17.29 13.21 8.76
N GLY A 143 17.05 12.21 9.62
CA GLY A 143 17.98 11.74 10.63
C GLY A 143 18.84 10.55 10.22
N GLN A 144 18.96 10.24 8.92
CA GLN A 144 19.64 9.02 8.44
C GLN A 144 21.00 8.78 9.11
N GLY A 145 21.18 7.57 9.67
CA GLY A 145 22.40 7.14 10.34
C GLY A 145 22.69 7.85 11.68
N GLY A 146 21.76 8.68 12.16
CA GLY A 146 21.90 9.46 13.39
C GLY A 146 20.84 9.14 14.46
N PRO A 147 20.99 9.72 15.66
CA PRO A 147 20.08 9.47 16.79
C PRO A 147 18.61 9.86 16.52
N GLU A 148 18.37 10.83 15.65
CA GLU A 148 17.02 11.24 15.26
C GLU A 148 16.33 10.19 14.40
N GLY A 149 17.06 9.54 13.47
CA GLY A 149 16.54 8.43 12.68
C GLY A 149 16.15 7.24 13.54
N GLU A 150 16.99 6.87 14.52
CA GLU A 150 16.67 5.79 15.46
C GLU A 150 15.47 6.10 16.37
N ARG A 151 15.31 7.36 16.80
CA ARG A 151 14.11 7.78 17.54
C ARG A 151 12.85 7.69 16.68
N ALA A 152 12.93 8.15 15.43
CA ALA A 152 11.81 8.07 14.49
C ALA A 152 11.41 6.62 14.18
N LYS A 153 12.40 5.73 14.03
CA LYS A 153 12.18 4.29 13.89
C LYS A 153 11.51 3.69 15.14
N THR A 154 11.98 4.05 16.33
CA THR A 154 11.40 3.60 17.60
C THR A 154 9.94 4.01 17.70
N GLN A 155 9.61 5.24 17.35
CA GLN A 155 8.24 5.73 17.32
C GLN A 155 7.37 4.98 16.30
N LEU A 156 7.88 4.71 15.09
CA LEU A 156 7.13 3.90 14.12
C LEU A 156 6.84 2.50 14.67
N LEU A 157 7.81 1.86 15.33
CA LEU A 157 7.60 0.56 15.98
C LEU A 157 6.57 0.62 17.13
N GLU A 158 6.50 1.74 17.85
CA GLU A 158 5.46 1.97 18.86
C GLU A 158 4.07 2.11 18.22
N LEU A 159 3.95 2.88 17.13
CA LEU A 159 2.70 2.99 16.37
C LEU A 159 2.23 1.62 15.85
N ILE A 160 3.15 0.84 15.28
CA ILE A 160 2.88 -0.53 14.83
C ILE A 160 2.36 -1.40 15.97
N ARG A 161 3.02 -1.36 17.13
CA ARG A 161 2.61 -2.14 18.30
C ARG A 161 1.24 -1.71 18.83
N ASN A 162 0.96 -0.41 18.84
CA ASN A 162 -0.32 0.12 19.30
C ASN A 162 -1.47 -0.21 18.32
N SER A 163 -1.16 -0.49 17.05
CA SER A 163 -2.11 -0.92 16.03
C SER A 163 -2.31 -2.45 15.95
N ALA A 164 -1.68 -3.21 16.86
CA ALA A 164 -1.74 -4.66 16.87
C ALA A 164 -3.18 -5.15 17.09
N PRO A 165 -3.71 -6.01 16.20
CA PRO A 165 -5.07 -6.50 16.32
C PRO A 165 -5.21 -7.58 17.39
N ASP A 166 -6.41 -7.69 17.96
CA ASP A 166 -6.80 -8.75 18.89
C ASP A 166 -6.84 -10.15 18.24
N TRP A 167 -7.07 -10.21 16.93
CA TRP A 167 -7.11 -11.45 16.16
C TRP A 167 -5.74 -11.92 15.65
N GLU A 168 -4.63 -11.25 15.99
CA GLU A 168 -3.29 -11.54 15.43
C GLU A 168 -2.88 -13.01 15.58
N GLU A 169 -3.23 -13.65 16.70
CA GLU A 169 -2.95 -15.08 16.95
C GLU A 169 -3.62 -16.01 15.92
N SER A 170 -4.71 -15.55 15.30
CA SER A 170 -5.45 -16.27 14.26
C SER A 170 -4.97 -15.96 12.83
N ALA A 171 -3.92 -15.15 12.65
CA ALA A 171 -3.42 -14.75 11.34
C ALA A 171 -3.01 -15.94 10.45
N ALA A 172 -2.55 -17.06 11.04
CA ALA A 172 -2.22 -18.27 10.31
C ALA A 172 -3.43 -18.89 9.60
N ALA A 173 -4.63 -18.80 10.19
CA ALA A 173 -5.86 -19.31 9.60
C ALA A 173 -6.28 -18.50 8.37
N ILE A 174 -6.14 -17.17 8.43
CA ILE A 174 -6.41 -16.27 7.29
C ILE A 174 -5.40 -16.54 6.16
N ARG A 175 -4.11 -16.69 6.47
CA ARG A 175 -3.08 -17.03 5.46
C ARG A 175 -3.38 -18.34 4.75
N ALA A 176 -3.73 -19.38 5.49
CA ALA A 176 -4.09 -20.68 4.90
C ALA A 176 -5.26 -20.53 3.92
N LEU A 177 -6.29 -19.77 4.31
CA LEU A 177 -7.43 -19.49 3.45
C LEU A 177 -7.04 -18.70 2.19
N CYS A 178 -6.15 -17.71 2.29
CA CYS A 178 -5.64 -16.96 1.14
C CYS A 178 -4.88 -17.87 0.17
N ALA A 179 -4.01 -18.75 0.66
CA ALA A 179 -3.30 -19.73 -0.16
C ALA A 179 -4.27 -20.70 -0.86
N ASP A 180 -5.34 -21.13 -0.18
CA ASP A 180 -6.37 -21.98 -0.78
C ASP A 180 -7.16 -21.25 -1.89
N ALA A 181 -7.43 -19.95 -1.69
CA ALA A 181 -8.14 -19.11 -2.65
C ALA A 181 -7.28 -18.77 -3.89
N THR A 182 -5.95 -18.79 -3.78
CA THR A 182 -5.05 -18.62 -4.92
C THR A 182 -4.88 -19.89 -5.74
N LEU A 183 -4.90 -21.07 -5.08
CA LEU A 183 -4.79 -22.39 -5.71
C LEU A 183 -6.09 -22.88 -6.38
N THR A 184 -7.26 -22.33 -6.02
CA THR A 184 -8.54 -22.78 -6.56
C THR A 184 -8.98 -21.86 -7.69
N PRO A 185 -9.04 -22.31 -8.96
CA PRO A 185 -9.55 -21.49 -10.05
C PRO A 185 -11.03 -21.19 -9.82
N PHE A 186 -11.35 -19.92 -9.56
CA PHE A 186 -12.73 -19.45 -9.57
C PHE A 186 -13.25 -19.52 -11.03
N ARG A 187 -14.45 -20.06 -11.18
CA ARG A 187 -15.16 -20.34 -12.45
C ARG A 187 -14.66 -19.52 -13.66
N GLY A 188 -13.79 -20.13 -14.47
CA GLY A 188 -13.59 -19.76 -15.88
C GLY A 188 -12.55 -18.68 -16.19
N GLU A 189 -11.80 -18.17 -15.23
CA GLU A 189 -10.76 -17.15 -15.48
C GLU A 189 -9.36 -17.81 -15.61
N GLN A 190 -8.64 -17.46 -16.68
CA GLN A 190 -7.29 -17.96 -16.95
C GLN A 190 -6.28 -17.33 -15.97
N GLU A 191 -5.50 -18.18 -15.33
CA GLU A 191 -4.48 -17.84 -14.34
C GLU A 191 -3.40 -16.90 -14.90
N LYS A 192 -3.36 -15.67 -14.39
CA LYS A 192 -2.10 -14.97 -14.14
C LYS A 192 -1.86 -15.00 -12.63
N GLY A 193 -1.39 -16.12 -12.10
CA GLY A 193 -0.93 -16.17 -10.71
C GLY A 193 0.47 -15.58 -10.62
N LEU A 194 0.63 -14.43 -9.97
CA LEU A 194 1.93 -13.91 -9.56
C LEU A 194 2.31 -14.59 -8.23
N ALA A 195 3.61 -14.81 -8.04
CA ALA A 195 4.14 -15.60 -6.92
C ALA A 195 3.96 -14.95 -5.51
N ASP A 196 3.36 -13.76 -5.43
CA ASP A 196 3.10 -12.99 -4.19
C ASP A 196 1.60 -12.71 -3.94
N ASP A 197 0.69 -13.28 -4.74
CA ASP A 197 -0.75 -12.94 -4.71
C ASP A 197 -1.42 -13.27 -3.37
N ASP A 198 -1.01 -14.35 -2.70
CA ASP A 198 -1.60 -14.78 -1.43
C ASP A 198 -1.15 -13.92 -0.24
N GLU A 199 0.09 -13.45 -0.21
CA GLU A 199 0.56 -12.55 0.85
C GLU A 199 -0.02 -11.14 0.69
N VAL A 200 -0.21 -10.64 -0.54
CA VAL A 200 -0.93 -9.37 -0.78
C VAL A 200 -2.40 -9.50 -0.35
N LEU A 201 -3.06 -10.59 -0.72
CA LEU A 201 -4.44 -10.87 -0.33
C LEU A 201 -4.59 -10.98 1.20
N PHE A 202 -3.68 -11.70 1.85
CA PHE A 202 -3.62 -11.78 3.30
C PHE A 202 -3.43 -10.38 3.91
N ALA A 203 -2.47 -9.60 3.40
CA ALA A 203 -2.18 -8.27 3.92
C ALA A 203 -3.39 -7.33 3.80
N VAL A 204 -4.11 -7.36 2.67
CA VAL A 204 -5.34 -6.58 2.47
C VAL A 204 -6.41 -6.95 3.50
N LEU A 205 -6.64 -8.23 3.76
CA LEU A 205 -7.58 -8.68 4.78
C LEU A 205 -7.10 -8.29 6.19
N ALA A 206 -5.83 -8.51 6.48
CA ALA A 206 -5.18 -8.28 7.77
C ALA A 206 -5.11 -6.80 8.17
N MET A 207 -5.17 -5.87 7.22
CA MET A 207 -5.05 -4.44 7.56
C MET A 207 -6.30 -3.81 8.19
N ALA A 208 -7.45 -4.49 8.17
CA ALA A 208 -8.68 -3.95 8.75
C ALA A 208 -9.37 -5.00 9.63
N ASP A 209 -9.77 -4.59 10.84
CA ASP A 209 -10.32 -5.52 11.83
C ASP A 209 -11.67 -6.09 11.43
N ASP A 210 -12.50 -5.29 10.78
CA ASP A 210 -13.79 -5.73 10.24
C ASP A 210 -13.61 -6.84 9.19
N ARG A 211 -12.67 -6.69 8.25
CA ARG A 211 -12.37 -7.71 7.23
C ARG A 211 -11.77 -8.96 7.82
N ALA A 212 -10.77 -8.82 8.69
CA ALA A 212 -10.12 -9.96 9.32
C ALA A 212 -11.11 -10.76 10.21
N LYS A 213 -11.92 -10.07 11.02
CA LYS A 213 -12.95 -10.72 11.86
C LYS A 213 -14.04 -11.37 11.03
N LEU A 214 -14.55 -10.68 10.00
CA LEU A 214 -15.51 -11.29 9.07
C LEU A 214 -14.96 -12.56 8.42
N THR A 215 -13.69 -12.55 8.01
CA THR A 215 -13.04 -13.75 7.44
C THR A 215 -13.00 -14.90 8.44
N LEU A 216 -12.68 -14.63 9.70
CA LEU A 216 -12.64 -15.63 10.76
C LEU A 216 -14.05 -16.15 11.13
N ASP A 217 -15.04 -15.27 11.18
CA ASP A 217 -16.43 -15.63 11.44
C ASP A 217 -17.01 -16.52 10.33
N LEU A 218 -16.70 -16.19 9.07
CA LEU A 218 -17.06 -17.01 7.92
C LEU A 218 -16.32 -18.36 7.93
N LEU A 219 -15.04 -18.38 8.31
CA LEU A 219 -14.29 -19.63 8.48
C LEU A 219 -14.93 -20.54 9.54
N ALA A 220 -15.41 -19.97 10.64
CA ALA A 220 -16.11 -20.70 11.69
C ALA A 220 -17.48 -21.23 11.23
N SER A 221 -18.16 -20.50 10.34
CA SER A 221 -19.49 -20.85 9.83
C SER A 221 -19.44 -21.84 8.67
N GLY A 222 -18.42 -21.75 7.81
CA GLY A 222 -18.24 -22.64 6.67
C GLY A 222 -17.12 -22.17 5.74
N ARG A 223 -16.17 -23.07 5.47
CA ARG A 223 -15.01 -22.78 4.60
C ARG A 223 -15.39 -22.30 3.19
N GLY A 224 -16.52 -22.75 2.64
CA GLY A 224 -16.99 -22.33 1.32
C GLY A 224 -17.34 -20.84 1.25
N GLU A 225 -18.05 -20.33 2.26
CA GLU A 225 -18.43 -18.90 2.33
C GLU A 225 -17.20 -18.02 2.55
N ALA A 226 -16.25 -18.48 3.37
CA ALA A 226 -14.98 -17.79 3.57
C ALA A 226 -14.17 -17.69 2.26
N LEU A 227 -14.11 -18.77 1.48
CA LEU A 227 -13.46 -18.77 0.16
C LEU A 227 -14.17 -17.85 -0.84
N GLU A 228 -15.50 -17.77 -0.81
CA GLU A 228 -16.27 -16.85 -1.66
C GLU A 228 -15.94 -15.39 -1.33
N TYR A 229 -15.95 -15.02 -0.05
CA TYR A 229 -15.59 -13.66 0.38
C TYR A 229 -14.15 -13.30 0.01
N VAL A 230 -13.18 -14.18 0.29
CA VAL A 230 -11.77 -13.97 -0.06
C VAL A 230 -11.57 -13.89 -1.57
N GLY A 231 -12.30 -14.71 -2.34
CA GLY A 231 -12.31 -14.64 -3.80
C GLY A 231 -12.86 -13.31 -4.33
N GLU A 232 -13.89 -12.75 -3.70
CA GLU A 232 -14.39 -11.42 -4.06
C GLU A 232 -13.37 -10.32 -3.77
N VAL A 233 -12.65 -10.39 -2.64
CA VAL A 233 -11.55 -9.46 -2.33
C VAL A 233 -10.43 -9.56 -3.37
N ARG A 234 -10.01 -10.78 -3.72
CA ARG A 234 -9.00 -11.03 -4.75
C ARG A 234 -9.36 -10.37 -6.08
N LYS A 235 -10.59 -10.56 -6.58
CA LYS A 235 -11.05 -9.90 -7.82
C LYS A 235 -10.90 -8.37 -7.80
N ARG A 236 -11.07 -7.73 -6.64
CA ARG A 236 -10.89 -6.26 -6.53
C ARG A 236 -9.42 -5.89 -6.53
N ILE A 237 -8.56 -6.72 -5.93
CA ILE A 237 -7.10 -6.54 -6.00
C ILE A 237 -6.67 -6.64 -7.47
N ASP A 238 -7.05 -7.72 -8.15
CA ASP A 238 -6.70 -7.97 -9.55
C ASP A 238 -7.17 -6.82 -10.46
N LEU A 239 -8.44 -6.41 -10.30
CA LEU A 239 -8.98 -5.26 -11.02
C LEU A 239 -8.13 -4.01 -10.81
N LEU A 240 -7.83 -3.65 -9.56
CA LEU A 240 -7.07 -2.43 -9.23
C LEU A 240 -5.61 -2.49 -9.68
N GLN A 241 -4.98 -3.67 -9.70
CA GLN A 241 -3.64 -3.86 -10.23
C GLN A 241 -3.63 -3.71 -11.76
N ASP A 242 -4.60 -4.32 -12.45
CA ASP A 242 -4.78 -4.16 -13.91
C ASP A 242 -4.96 -2.69 -14.31
N LEU A 243 -5.63 -1.88 -13.48
CA LEU A 243 -5.73 -0.43 -13.71
C LEU A 243 -4.37 0.26 -13.69
N GLN A 244 -3.55 -0.08 -12.69
CA GLN A 244 -2.26 0.54 -12.46
C GLN A 244 -1.26 0.18 -13.55
N GLU A 245 -1.30 -1.05 -14.06
CA GLU A 245 -0.44 -1.48 -15.17
C GLU A 245 -0.77 -0.78 -16.49
N ARG A 246 -2.01 -0.29 -16.68
CA ARG A 246 -2.41 0.45 -17.89
C ARG A 246 -1.96 1.91 -17.89
N GLU A 247 -1.69 2.48 -16.72
CA GLU A 247 -1.20 3.85 -16.56
C GLU A 247 0.33 3.96 -16.65
N ALA A 248 1.06 2.86 -16.47
CA ALA A 248 2.52 2.79 -16.46
C ALA A 248 3.12 2.64 -17.87
#